data_AF-A0A951DRA0-F1
#
_entry.id   AF-A0A951DRA0-F1
#
_cell.length_a   1.000
_cell.length_b   1.000
_cell.length_c   1.000
_cell.angle_alpha   90.00
_cell.angle_beta   90.00
_cell.angle_gamma   90.00
#
_symmetry.space_group_name_H-M   'P 1'
#
loop_
_entity.id
_entity.type
_entity.pdbx_description
1 polymer ?
#
loop_
_entity_poly.entity_id
_entity_poly.type
_entity_poly.pdbx_seq_one_letter_code
_entity_poly.pdbx_strand_id
1 'polypeptide(L)'
;EALVVYEMNGQPLPREHGFPARLLVPGRYGMKNPKWLAGIRAMTQDYAGWYEQRNWNKDGIVKTMARIDVPADGATLPAGDQQIAGIAYAGDRGIQMVEFSTDDSRTWQMAQMIEPMSDKDTMVRWQGSFSLGSGDTAVLVVRATDGTGTVQTDEFVLPQPDGASGRHSITVHAA
;
A
#
# COMPACT_ATOMS: atom_id res chain seq x y z
N GLU A 1 -10.32 8.05 12.67
CA GLU A 1 -11.77 8.11 12.98
C GLU A 1 -12.44 6.78 12.64
N ALA A 2 -13.70 6.55 13.01
CA ALA A 2 -14.48 5.39 12.58
C ALA A 2 -15.86 5.85 12.12
N LEU A 3 -16.27 5.45 10.91
CA LEU A 3 -17.45 5.95 10.23
C LEU A 3 -18.41 4.80 9.92
N VAL A 4 -19.70 5.03 10.13
CA VAL A 4 -20.75 4.23 9.48
C VAL A 4 -21.12 4.94 8.20
N VAL A 5 -20.81 4.33 7.06
CA VAL A 5 -21.01 4.95 5.74
C VAL A 5 -22.09 4.19 4.97
N TYR A 6 -22.88 4.94 4.20
CA TYR A 6 -23.97 4.44 3.35
C TYR A 6 -23.78 4.81 1.87
N GLU A 7 -22.75 5.61 1.56
CA GLU A 7 -22.38 6.03 0.21
C GLU A 7 -20.90 5.76 -0.10
N MET A 8 -20.61 5.64 -1.39
CA MET A 8 -19.26 5.59 -1.97
C MET A 8 -19.26 6.40 -3.27
N ASN A 9 -18.34 7.36 -3.37
CA ASN A 9 -18.22 8.26 -4.53
C ASN A 9 -19.53 9.01 -4.86
N GLY A 10 -20.23 9.49 -3.83
CA GLY A 10 -21.47 10.27 -3.97
C GLY A 10 -22.68 9.47 -4.44
N GLN A 11 -22.61 8.13 -4.41
CA GLN A 11 -23.71 7.23 -4.74
C GLN A 11 -23.95 6.25 -3.59
N PRO A 12 -25.17 5.71 -3.43
CA PRO A 12 -25.43 4.63 -2.47
C PRO A 12 -24.43 3.49 -2.63
N LEU A 13 -24.03 2.86 -1.52
CA LEU A 13 -23.09 1.75 -1.57
C LEU A 13 -23.60 0.65 -2.53
N PRO A 14 -22.76 0.15 -3.45
CA PRO A 14 -23.05 -1.09 -4.13
C PRO A 14 -23.17 -2.26 -3.14
N ARG A 15 -23.91 -3.31 -3.51
CA ARG A 15 -24.13 -4.47 -2.62
C ARG A 15 -22.81 -5.12 -2.22
N GLU A 16 -21.91 -5.30 -3.17
CA GLU A 16 -20.57 -5.83 -2.98
C GLU A 16 -19.69 -4.98 -2.05
N HIS A 17 -20.01 -3.69 -1.91
CA HIS A 17 -19.31 -2.76 -1.03
C HIS A 17 -19.99 -2.54 0.32
N GLY A 18 -21.17 -3.12 0.55
CA GLY A 18 -21.74 -3.25 1.88
C GLY A 18 -23.10 -2.60 2.10
N PHE A 19 -23.88 -2.34 1.05
CA PHE A 19 -25.25 -1.83 1.18
C PHE A 19 -26.08 -2.58 2.26
N PRO A 20 -26.86 -1.89 3.12
CA PRO A 20 -27.11 -0.45 3.10
C PRO A 20 -26.04 0.37 3.82
N ALA A 21 -25.23 -0.26 4.68
CA ALA A 21 -24.21 0.43 5.45
C ALA A 21 -23.02 -0.47 5.77
N ARG A 22 -21.84 0.12 5.86
CA ARG A 22 -20.61 -0.55 6.32
C ARG A 22 -19.88 0.30 7.35
N LEU A 23 -18.96 -0.33 8.07
CA LEU A 23 -17.95 0.41 8.82
C LEU A 23 -16.77 0.78 7.89
N LEU A 24 -16.26 1.99 8.07
CA LEU A 24 -15.02 2.47 7.49
C LEU A 24 -14.12 3.03 8.61
N VAL A 25 -12.96 2.41 8.81
CA VAL A 25 -11.96 2.78 9.81
C VAL A 25 -10.64 3.00 9.07
N PRO A 26 -10.33 4.26 8.70
CA PRO A 26 -9.05 4.62 8.11
C PRO A 26 -7.86 4.07 8.91
N GLY A 27 -6.78 3.75 8.22
CA GLY A 27 -5.57 3.19 8.84
C GLY A 27 -5.62 1.69 9.15
N ARG A 28 -6.78 1.03 9.03
CA ARG A 28 -6.92 -0.41 9.30
C ARG A 28 -7.18 -1.23 8.05
N TYR A 29 -6.68 -2.46 8.03
CA TYR A 29 -6.94 -3.44 6.96
C TYR A 29 -8.44 -3.72 6.82
N GLY A 30 -8.84 -4.18 5.62
CA GLY A 30 -10.25 -4.41 5.27
C GLY A 30 -11.01 -5.32 6.23
N MET A 31 -10.33 -6.22 6.95
CA MET A 31 -10.93 -7.07 7.99
C MET A 31 -11.60 -6.29 9.13
N LYS A 32 -11.16 -5.05 9.40
CA LYS A 32 -11.74 -4.15 10.41
C LYS A 32 -12.77 -3.19 9.84
N ASN A 33 -13.16 -3.39 8.58
CA ASN A 33 -14.12 -2.58 7.84
C ASN A 33 -15.33 -3.44 7.42
N PRO A 34 -16.09 -4.05 8.36
CA PRO A 34 -17.18 -4.97 8.04
C PRO A 34 -18.22 -4.31 7.13
N LYS A 35 -18.61 -5.06 6.10
CA LYS A 35 -19.71 -4.75 5.17
C LYS A 35 -21.02 -5.31 5.71
N TRP A 36 -22.15 -4.78 5.23
CA TRP A 36 -23.50 -5.27 5.57
C TRP A 36 -23.79 -5.19 7.07
N LEU A 37 -23.60 -4.00 7.63
CA LEU A 37 -23.72 -3.76 9.06
C LEU A 37 -25.15 -4.06 9.54
N ALA A 38 -25.29 -5.07 10.41
CA ALA A 38 -26.56 -5.47 11.00
C ALA A 38 -26.81 -4.84 12.38
N GLY A 39 -25.75 -4.41 13.07
CA GLY A 39 -25.85 -3.79 14.39
C GLY A 39 -24.48 -3.55 15.02
N ILE A 40 -24.44 -2.66 16.01
CA ILE A 40 -23.26 -2.36 16.82
C ILE A 40 -23.62 -2.64 18.28
N ARG A 41 -22.79 -3.42 18.97
CA ARG A 41 -22.97 -3.74 20.39
C ARG A 41 -21.77 -3.23 21.17
N ALA A 42 -22.02 -2.32 22.10
CA ALA A 42 -21.01 -1.93 23.08
C ALA A 42 -20.80 -3.07 24.10
N MET A 43 -19.55 -3.32 24.47
CA MET A 43 -19.17 -4.36 25.43
C MET A 43 -18.20 -3.76 26.45
N THR A 44 -18.26 -4.26 27.68
CA THR A 44 -17.36 -3.84 28.79
C THR A 44 -16.12 -4.72 28.91
N GLN A 45 -16.06 -5.81 28.15
CA GLN A 45 -14.94 -6.74 28.10
C GLN A 45 -14.52 -6.94 26.65
N ASP A 46 -13.25 -7.28 26.49
CA ASP A 46 -12.66 -7.52 25.20
C ASP A 46 -13.22 -8.82 24.58
N TYR A 47 -13.59 -8.76 23.30
CA TYR A 47 -14.16 -9.89 22.57
C TYR A 47 -13.33 -10.20 21.33
N ALA A 48 -12.83 -11.44 21.24
CA ALA A 48 -12.07 -11.87 20.08
C ALA A 48 -13.00 -12.00 18.86
N GLY A 49 -12.77 -11.16 17.85
CA GLY A 49 -13.55 -11.18 16.61
C GLY A 49 -13.24 -12.40 15.72
N TRP A 50 -14.02 -12.60 14.66
CA TRP A 50 -13.89 -13.75 13.74
C TRP A 50 -12.47 -13.94 13.17
N TYR A 51 -11.79 -12.83 12.81
CA TYR A 51 -10.43 -12.84 12.29
C TYR A 51 -9.39 -13.09 13.41
N GLU A 52 -9.57 -12.49 14.58
CA GLU A 52 -8.66 -12.63 15.72
C GLU A 52 -8.60 -14.09 16.19
N GLN A 53 -9.75 -14.76 16.27
CA GLN A 53 -9.86 -16.19 16.57
C GLN A 53 -9.12 -17.08 15.55
N ARG A 54 -8.78 -16.55 14.37
CA ARG A 54 -8.04 -17.22 13.31
C ARG A 54 -6.59 -16.75 13.22
N ASN A 55 -6.04 -16.23 14.32
CA ASN A 55 -4.65 -15.78 14.41
C ASN A 55 -4.35 -14.63 13.44
N TRP A 56 -5.30 -13.70 13.27
CA TRP A 56 -5.04 -12.40 12.67
C TRP A 56 -4.89 -11.35 13.75
N ASN A 57 -4.07 -10.34 13.49
CA ASN A 57 -3.86 -9.24 14.41
C ASN A 57 -5.19 -8.55 14.79
N LYS A 58 -5.33 -8.28 16.08
CA LYS A 58 -6.52 -7.65 16.66
C LYS A 58 -6.76 -6.23 16.13
N ASP A 59 -5.70 -5.48 15.90
CA ASP A 59 -5.79 -4.10 15.42
C ASP A 59 -5.81 -4.01 13.89
N GLY A 60 -5.06 -4.86 13.21
CA GLY A 60 -4.95 -4.89 11.76
C GLY A 60 -4.53 -3.53 11.20
N ILE A 61 -3.49 -2.91 11.76
CA ILE A 61 -2.96 -1.63 11.31
C ILE A 61 -2.30 -1.83 9.95
N VAL A 62 -2.64 -0.99 8.97
CA VAL A 62 -2.00 -1.03 7.66
C VAL A 62 -0.53 -0.65 7.81
N LYS A 63 0.37 -1.54 7.39
CA LYS A 63 1.81 -1.27 7.31
C LYS A 63 2.14 -0.31 6.16
N THR A 64 3.19 0.49 6.35
CA THR A 64 3.74 1.36 5.31
C THR A 64 4.26 0.51 4.16
N MET A 65 3.81 0.81 2.94
CA MET A 65 4.14 0.06 1.73
C MET A 65 4.30 0.98 0.53
N ALA A 66 5.15 0.54 -0.40
CA ALA A 66 5.22 1.01 -1.77
C ALA A 66 5.29 -0.18 -2.72
N ARG A 67 4.76 0.01 -3.93
CA ARG A 67 4.70 -0.99 -4.98
C ARG A 67 4.97 -0.35 -6.33
N ILE A 68 5.89 -0.96 -7.09
CA ILE A 68 6.10 -0.71 -8.52
C ILE A 68 4.95 -1.35 -9.33
N ASP A 69 4.30 -0.57 -10.18
CA ASP A 69 3.23 -1.00 -11.10
C ASP A 69 3.70 -1.07 -12.55
N VAL A 70 4.64 -0.19 -12.91
CA VAL A 70 5.28 -0.15 -14.21
C VAL A 70 6.77 0.10 -13.99
N PRO A 71 7.68 -0.63 -14.67
CA PRO A 71 7.40 -1.77 -15.55
C PRO A 71 6.91 -3.02 -14.79
N ALA A 72 6.46 -4.04 -15.52
CA ALA A 72 6.14 -5.35 -14.94
C ALA A 72 7.42 -6.13 -14.62
N ASP A 73 7.35 -7.04 -13.65
CA ASP A 73 8.45 -7.95 -13.34
C ASP A 73 8.79 -8.86 -14.53
N GLY A 74 10.08 -8.99 -14.82
CA GLY A 74 10.63 -9.69 -15.97
C GLY A 74 10.50 -8.96 -17.30
N ALA A 75 10.08 -7.68 -17.32
CA ALA A 75 9.91 -6.95 -18.57
C ALA A 75 11.24 -6.74 -19.32
N THR A 76 11.19 -6.91 -20.65
CA THR A 76 12.24 -6.47 -21.56
C THR A 76 11.93 -5.06 -22.06
N LEU A 77 12.84 -4.12 -21.82
CA LEU A 77 12.69 -2.71 -22.13
C LEU A 77 13.73 -2.27 -23.17
N PRO A 78 13.47 -1.23 -23.98
CA PRO A 78 14.51 -0.62 -24.80
C PRO A 78 15.68 -0.14 -23.95
N ALA A 79 16.88 -0.10 -24.51
CA ALA A 79 18.00 0.60 -23.89
C ALA A 79 17.72 2.13 -23.84
N GLY A 80 18.28 2.80 -22.84
CA GLY A 80 18.14 4.24 -22.62
C GLY A 80 17.23 4.58 -21.44
N ASP A 81 16.58 5.73 -21.51
CA ASP A 81 15.77 6.26 -20.40
C ASP A 81 14.41 5.56 -20.32
N GLN A 82 14.17 4.94 -19.18
CA GLN A 82 12.97 4.19 -18.83
C GLN A 82 12.19 4.89 -17.72
N GLN A 83 10.89 4.62 -17.67
CA GLN A 83 10.00 5.11 -16.62
C GLN A 83 9.75 4.01 -15.58
N ILE A 84 9.62 4.43 -14.33
CA ILE A 84 9.18 3.60 -13.22
C ILE A 84 8.06 4.33 -12.48
N ALA A 85 6.97 3.65 -12.15
CA ALA A 85 5.84 4.25 -11.46
C ALA A 85 5.09 3.24 -10.61
N GLY A 86 4.30 3.74 -9.66
CA GLY A 86 3.42 2.91 -8.85
C GLY A 86 2.70 3.67 -7.76
N ILE A 87 2.42 2.98 -6.67
CA ILE A 87 1.68 3.52 -5.52
C ILE A 87 2.46 3.38 -4.22
N ALA A 88 2.10 4.20 -3.23
CA ALA A 88 2.49 4.03 -1.84
C ALA A 88 1.33 4.34 -0.90
N TYR A 89 1.29 3.66 0.24
CA TYR A 89 0.22 3.81 1.23
C TYR A 89 0.71 3.47 2.64
N ALA A 90 0.22 4.20 3.65
CA ALA A 90 0.59 4.00 5.05
C ALA A 90 -0.62 4.11 5.97
N GLY A 91 -1.77 3.62 5.52
CA GLY A 91 -3.00 3.75 6.31
C GLY A 91 -3.42 5.22 6.40
N ASP A 92 -3.62 5.71 7.62
CA ASP A 92 -4.06 7.07 7.94
C ASP A 92 -2.90 8.01 8.33
N ARG A 93 -1.66 7.56 8.10
CA ARG A 93 -0.42 8.29 8.42
C ARG A 93 0.10 9.12 7.25
N GLY A 94 -0.42 8.91 6.04
CA GLY A 94 0.10 9.54 4.82
C GLY A 94 1.52 9.08 4.43
N ILE A 95 1.96 9.46 3.23
CA ILE A 95 3.29 9.14 2.69
C ILE A 95 4.11 10.41 2.55
N GLN A 96 5.19 10.53 3.32
CA GLN A 96 6.08 11.68 3.25
C GLN A 96 6.97 11.64 1.99
N MET A 97 7.50 10.47 1.65
CA MET A 97 8.36 10.31 0.49
C MET A 97 8.35 8.88 -0.05
N VAL A 98 8.71 8.74 -1.32
CA VAL A 98 8.97 7.44 -1.96
C VAL A 98 10.35 7.52 -2.61
N GLU A 99 11.11 6.44 -2.45
CA GLU A 99 12.41 6.28 -3.06
C GLU A 99 12.44 4.95 -3.82
N PHE A 100 13.14 4.92 -4.94
CA PHE A 100 13.41 3.70 -5.68
C PHE A 100 14.92 3.51 -5.90
N SER A 101 15.32 2.26 -6.00
CA SER A 101 16.67 1.81 -6.31
C SER A 101 16.63 1.09 -7.65
N THR A 102 17.73 1.17 -8.39
CA THR A 102 17.91 0.48 -9.67
C THR A 102 19.08 -0.52 -9.62
N ASP A 103 19.65 -0.71 -8.43
CA ASP A 103 20.89 -1.44 -8.17
C ASP A 103 20.77 -2.37 -6.96
N ASP A 104 19.57 -2.93 -6.75
CA ASP A 104 19.27 -3.86 -5.65
C ASP A 104 19.47 -3.23 -4.25
N SER A 105 18.80 -2.12 -4.00
CA SER A 105 18.78 -1.38 -2.72
C SER A 105 20.11 -0.74 -2.28
N ARG A 106 21.14 -0.68 -3.14
CA ARG A 106 22.44 -0.08 -2.79
C ARG A 106 22.39 1.44 -2.80
N THR A 107 21.76 2.03 -3.81
CA THR A 107 21.54 3.48 -3.92
C THR A 107 20.05 3.78 -4.11
N TRP A 108 19.64 4.98 -3.69
CA TRP A 108 18.25 5.40 -3.66
C TRP A 108 18.07 6.73 -4.39
N GLN A 109 17.04 6.79 -5.21
CA GLN A 109 16.62 7.96 -5.97
C GLN A 109 15.23 8.38 -5.49
N MET A 110 15.01 9.69 -5.34
CA MET A 110 13.72 10.21 -4.92
C MET A 110 12.71 10.15 -6.07
N ALA A 111 11.53 9.57 -5.82
CA ALA A 111 10.43 9.58 -6.76
C ALA A 111 9.65 10.90 -6.68
N GLN A 112 9.06 11.29 -7.80
CA GLN A 112 8.11 12.40 -7.88
C GLN A 112 6.68 11.91 -7.58
N MET A 113 5.94 12.64 -6.75
CA MET A 113 4.51 12.40 -6.55
C MET A 113 3.69 13.00 -7.71
N ILE A 114 2.76 12.23 -8.29
CA ILE A 114 2.01 12.61 -9.50
C ILE A 114 0.88 13.62 -9.20
N GLU A 115 0.42 13.70 -7.96
CA GLU A 115 -0.61 14.63 -7.49
C GLU A 115 -0.13 15.32 -6.20
N PRO A 116 -0.67 16.50 -5.83
CA PRO A 116 -0.48 17.02 -4.49
C PRO A 116 -0.87 15.93 -3.51
N MET A 117 -0.10 15.79 -2.41
CA MET A 117 -0.41 14.78 -1.40
C MET A 117 -1.90 14.89 -1.02
N SER A 118 -2.66 13.88 -1.44
CA SER A 118 -4.04 13.73 -1.07
C SER A 118 -4.14 13.56 0.44
N ASP A 119 -5.34 13.71 1.00
CA ASP A 119 -5.54 13.55 2.43
C ASP A 119 -4.89 12.23 2.91
N LYS A 120 -4.35 12.24 4.13
CA LYS A 120 -3.46 11.22 4.70
C LYS A 120 -4.04 9.80 4.69
N ASP A 121 -5.35 9.68 4.48
CA ASP A 121 -6.13 8.44 4.45
C ASP A 121 -6.16 7.77 3.05
N THR A 122 -5.47 8.33 2.06
CA THR A 122 -5.46 7.85 0.67
C THR A 122 -4.07 7.39 0.23
N MET A 123 -4.03 6.50 -0.77
CA MET A 123 -2.76 6.13 -1.41
C MET A 123 -2.26 7.28 -2.29
N VAL A 124 -0.94 7.41 -2.39
CA VAL A 124 -0.30 8.34 -3.33
C VAL A 124 0.22 7.58 -4.54
N ARG A 125 0.24 8.25 -5.69
CA ARG A 125 0.87 7.77 -6.92
C ARG A 125 2.22 8.45 -7.10
N TRP A 126 3.22 7.69 -7.49
CA TRP A 126 4.59 8.17 -7.69
C TRP A 126 5.15 7.72 -9.03
N GLN A 127 6.13 8.47 -9.53
CA GLN A 127 6.87 8.16 -10.75
C GLN A 127 8.35 8.54 -10.61
N GLY A 128 9.18 7.98 -11.48
CA GLY A 128 10.58 8.32 -11.64
C GLY A 128 11.10 7.85 -12.98
N SER A 129 12.35 8.20 -13.26
CA SER A 129 13.06 7.77 -14.47
C SER A 129 14.38 7.13 -14.09
N PHE A 130 14.81 6.14 -14.86
CA PHE A 130 16.13 5.53 -14.73
C PHE A 130 16.69 5.20 -16.10
N SER A 131 18.01 5.14 -16.23
CA SER A 131 18.66 4.72 -17.47
C SER A 131 19.02 3.23 -17.39
N LEU A 132 18.82 2.52 -18.48
CA LEU A 132 19.14 1.10 -18.62
C LEU A 132 20.05 0.89 -19.84
N GLY A 133 21.27 0.39 -19.64
CA GLY A 133 22.22 0.15 -20.74
C GLY A 133 21.81 -1.05 -21.58
N SER A 134 22.25 -1.11 -22.84
CA SER A 134 21.94 -2.25 -23.73
C SER A 134 22.58 -3.54 -23.17
N GLY A 135 21.78 -4.61 -23.10
CA GLY A 135 22.17 -5.87 -22.49
C GLY A 135 22.19 -5.89 -20.96
N ASP A 136 21.87 -4.77 -20.28
CA ASP A 136 21.85 -4.72 -18.82
C ASP A 136 20.64 -5.45 -18.24
N THR A 137 20.79 -5.84 -16.98
CA THR A 137 19.69 -6.28 -16.11
C THR A 137 19.69 -5.41 -14.86
N ALA A 138 18.53 -4.85 -14.50
CA ALA A 138 18.36 -4.04 -13.31
C ALA A 138 17.36 -4.68 -12.35
N VAL A 139 17.71 -4.69 -11.07
CA VAL A 139 16.79 -5.05 -9.98
C VAL A 139 16.27 -3.74 -9.39
N LEU A 140 15.00 -3.46 -9.67
CA LEU A 140 14.32 -2.26 -9.22
C LEU A 140 13.65 -2.53 -7.88
N VAL A 141 13.94 -1.72 -6.87
CA VAL A 141 13.35 -1.85 -5.53
C VAL A 141 12.70 -0.52 -5.14
N VAL A 142 11.55 -0.56 -4.46
CA VAL A 142 10.89 0.65 -3.95
C VAL A 142 10.68 0.59 -2.44
N ARG A 143 10.78 1.75 -1.79
CA ARG A 143 10.39 1.95 -0.39
C ARG A 143 9.66 3.28 -0.20
N ALA A 144 8.84 3.36 0.84
CA ALA A 144 8.25 4.62 1.29
C ALA A 144 8.69 4.99 2.70
N THR A 145 8.65 6.29 2.99
CA THR A 145 8.65 6.85 4.35
C THR A 145 7.28 7.42 4.63
N ASP A 146 6.65 7.00 5.72
CA ASP A 146 5.32 7.50 6.09
C ASP A 146 5.37 8.89 6.74
N GLY A 147 4.20 9.50 6.96
CA GLY A 147 4.10 10.82 7.59
C GLY A 147 4.59 10.89 9.03
N THR A 148 4.93 9.76 9.67
CA THR A 148 5.59 9.74 10.98
C THR A 148 7.13 9.76 10.88
N GLY A 149 7.67 9.71 9.66
CA GLY A 149 9.11 9.58 9.40
C GLY A 149 9.61 8.14 9.44
N THR A 150 8.72 7.14 9.53
CA THR A 150 9.11 5.73 9.58
C THR A 150 9.31 5.19 8.17
N VAL A 151 10.51 4.65 7.91
CA VAL A 151 10.85 3.99 6.63
C VAL A 151 10.27 2.57 6.59
N GLN A 152 9.72 2.17 5.45
CA GLN A 152 9.24 0.82 5.18
C GLN A 152 10.34 -0.23 5.45
N THR A 153 9.98 -1.23 6.26
CA THR A 153 10.85 -2.38 6.57
C THR A 153 11.17 -3.19 5.32
N ASP A 154 12.40 -3.69 5.23
CA ASP A 154 12.83 -4.68 4.25
C ASP A 154 12.54 -6.12 4.70
N GLU A 155 12.18 -6.33 5.96
CA GLU A 155 11.81 -7.64 6.48
C GLU A 155 10.57 -8.20 5.79
N PHE A 156 10.76 -9.29 5.05
CA PHE A 156 9.67 -10.00 4.40
C PHE A 156 8.86 -10.80 5.43
N VAL A 157 7.56 -10.53 5.47
CA VAL A 157 6.60 -11.28 6.29
C VAL A 157 5.36 -11.57 5.44
N LEU A 158 4.84 -12.79 5.56
CA LEU A 158 3.59 -13.18 4.92
C LEU A 158 2.39 -12.38 5.48
N PRO A 159 1.25 -12.31 4.75
CA PRO A 159 0.11 -11.52 5.19
C PRO A 159 -0.41 -11.84 6.59
N GLN A 160 -0.41 -13.11 6.99
CA GLN A 160 -0.83 -13.53 8.32
C GLN A 160 0.40 -13.60 9.26
N PRO A 161 0.31 -13.09 10.51
CA PRO A 161 -0.87 -12.59 11.21
C PRO A 161 -1.16 -11.10 11.04
N ASP A 162 -0.18 -10.30 10.64
CA ASP A 162 -0.18 -8.85 10.87
C ASP A 162 0.09 -8.01 9.62
N GLY A 163 -0.39 -8.47 8.47
CA GLY A 163 -0.15 -7.80 7.19
C GLY A 163 1.25 -8.08 6.63
N ALA A 164 1.32 -8.16 5.31
CA ALA A 164 2.55 -8.43 4.60
C ALA A 164 3.52 -7.24 4.72
N SER A 165 4.82 -7.54 4.74
CA SER A 165 5.89 -6.55 4.74
C SER A 165 7.05 -6.98 3.86
N GLY A 166 8.07 -6.12 3.77
CA GLY A 166 9.16 -6.24 2.81
C GLY A 166 9.01 -5.18 1.72
N ARG A 167 10.09 -4.97 0.97
CA ARG A 167 10.13 -4.03 -0.15
C ARG A 167 9.71 -4.74 -1.43
N HIS A 168 8.87 -4.10 -2.23
CA HIS A 168 8.56 -4.63 -3.56
C HIS A 168 9.81 -4.50 -4.44
N SER A 169 10.18 -5.58 -5.10
CA SER A 169 11.30 -5.66 -6.03
C SER A 169 10.85 -6.35 -7.31
N ILE A 170 11.36 -5.86 -8.43
CA ILE A 170 11.15 -6.45 -9.76
C ILE A 170 12.48 -6.48 -10.52
N THR A 171 12.62 -7.40 -11.46
CA THR A 171 13.76 -7.46 -12.37
C THR A 171 13.34 -7.04 -13.77
N VAL A 172 14.16 -6.23 -14.44
CA VAL A 172 13.96 -5.86 -15.85
C VAL A 172 15.24 -6.04 -16.65
N HIS A 173 15.08 -6.23 -17.95
CA HIS A 173 16.17 -6.49 -18.89
C HIS A 173 16.14 -5.49 -20.03
N ALA A 174 17.31 -5.05 -20.49
CA ALA A 174 17.39 -4.34 -21.76
C ALA A 174 17.27 -5.31 -22.94
N ALA A 175 16.61 -4.85 -23.99
CA ALA A 175 16.59 -5.49 -25.29
C ALA A 175 17.97 -5.49 -25.97
#